data_AF-A0A7Z9GDC1-F1
#
_entry.id   AF-A0A7Z9GDC1-F1
#
_cell.length_a   1.000
_cell.length_b   1.000
_cell.length_c   1.000
_cell.angle_alpha   90.00
_cell.angle_beta   90.00
_cell.angle_gamma   90.00
#
_symmetry.space_group_name_H-M   'P 1'
#
loop_
_entity.id
_entity.type
_entity.pdbx_description
1 polymer ?
#
loop_
_entity_poly.entity_id
_entity_poly.type
_entity_poly.pdbx_seq_one_letter_code
_entity_poly.pdbx_strand_id
1 'polypeptide(L)'
;MNTDQYAGWFVVDMRLLVFVLFISAFTSLGIVALVLRGRRWYEYLVAFISLFVVVLIVVIMTFNQIADYPVLLIEEVFPFP
;
A
#
# COMPACT_ATOMS: atom_id res chain seq x y z
N MET A 1 -9.49 33.36 -13.86
CA MET A 1 -9.50 34.00 -12.53
C MET A 1 -10.47 33.18 -11.69
N ASN A 2 -9.91 32.32 -10.82
CA ASN A 2 -10.49 31.52 -9.72
C ASN A 2 -11.92 30.96 -9.93
N THR A 3 -12.15 29.65 -9.87
CA THR A 3 -11.83 28.81 -8.71
C THR A 3 -11.75 27.34 -9.09
N ASP A 4 -10.59 26.73 -8.86
CA ASP A 4 -10.43 25.30 -8.73
C ASP A 4 -11.28 24.80 -7.54
N GLN A 5 -12.44 24.21 -7.80
CA GLN A 5 -13.20 23.47 -6.80
C GLN A 5 -13.25 21.99 -7.19
N TYR A 6 -12.09 21.34 -7.12
CA TYR A 6 -12.01 19.88 -7.14
C TYR A 6 -12.48 19.32 -5.80
N ALA A 7 -13.79 19.06 -5.67
CA ALA A 7 -14.34 18.27 -4.58
C ALA A 7 -14.15 16.77 -4.87
N GLY A 8 -12.89 16.33 -4.85
CA GLY A 8 -12.51 14.92 -4.97
C GLY A 8 -12.37 14.27 -3.60
N TRP A 9 -12.86 13.05 -3.43
CA TRP A 9 -12.59 12.22 -2.26
C TRP A 9 -11.86 10.94 -2.69
N PHE A 10 -10.94 10.48 -1.85
CA PHE A 10 -10.17 9.26 -2.13
C PHE A 10 -10.94 8.04 -1.64
N VAL A 11 -11.23 7.12 -2.55
CA VAL A 11 -11.80 5.81 -2.28
C VAL A 11 -10.71 4.75 -2.43
N VAL A 12 -10.71 3.77 -1.53
CA VAL A 12 -9.74 2.68 -1.53
C VAL A 12 -10.39 1.43 -2.12
N ASP A 13 -9.81 0.86 -3.17
CA ASP A 13 -10.25 -0.44 -3.68
C ASP A 13 -9.86 -1.54 -2.69
N MET A 14 -10.85 -2.08 -1.98
CA MET A 14 -10.67 -3.12 -0.96
C MET A 14 -10.15 -4.44 -1.53
N ARG A 15 -10.48 -4.79 -2.77
CA ARG A 15 -10.06 -6.06 -3.38
C ARG A 15 -8.58 -6.03 -3.70
N LEU A 16 -8.14 -4.93 -4.32
CA LEU A 16 -6.75 -4.70 -4.64
C LEU A 16 -5.91 -4.55 -3.36
N LEU A 17 -6.42 -3.81 -2.37
CA LEU A 17 -5.76 -3.66 -1.08
C LEU A 17 -5.55 -5.01 -0.36
N VAL A 18 -6.55 -5.89 -0.36
CA VAL A 18 -6.42 -7.25 0.21
C VAL A 18 -5.34 -8.04 -0.53
N PHE A 19 -5.31 -8.00 -1.87
CA PHE A 19 -4.29 -8.66 -2.66
C PHE A 19 -2.87 -8.14 -2.35
N VAL A 20 -2.71 -6.82 -2.25
CA VAL A 20 -1.46 -6.16 -1.88
C VAL A 20 -1.00 -6.54 -0.48
N LEU A 21 -1.93 -6.64 0.48
CA LEU A 21 -1.64 -7.10 1.83
C LEU A 21 -1.14 -8.55 1.85
N PHE A 22 -1.75 -9.44 1.07
CA PHE A 22 -1.28 -10.84 0.96
C PHE A 22 0.14 -10.92 0.41
N ILE A 23 0.44 -10.24 -0.70
CA ILE A 23 1.79 -10.23 -1.28
C ILE A 23 2.81 -9.67 -0.28
N SER A 24 2.47 -8.56 0.37
CA SER A 24 3.35 -7.94 1.37
C SER A 24 3.61 -8.89 2.55
N ALA A 25 2.56 -9.55 3.07
CA ALA A 25 2.68 -10.52 4.16
C ALA A 25 3.52 -11.75 3.79
N PHE A 26 3.33 -12.33 2.59
CA PHE A 26 4.14 -13.47 2.15
C PHE A 26 5.60 -13.08 1.94
N THR A 27 5.86 -11.89 1.38
CA THR A 27 7.22 -11.39 1.14
C THR A 27 7.93 -11.10 2.45
N SER A 28 7.26 -10.45 3.40
CA SER A 28 7.83 -10.14 4.71
C SER A 28 8.06 -11.41 5.54
N LEU A 29 7.15 -12.38 5.51
CA LEU A 29 7.35 -13.69 6.14
C LEU A 29 8.51 -14.46 5.51
N GLY A 30 8.66 -14.42 4.18
CA GLY A 30 9.80 -15.05 3.49
C GLY A 30 11.14 -14.45 3.91
N ILE A 31 11.24 -13.12 3.98
CA ILE A 31 12.47 -12.44 4.41
C ILE A 31 12.76 -12.71 5.88
N VAL A 32 11.73 -12.67 6.73
CA VAL A 32 11.88 -13.02 8.15
C VAL A 32 12.35 -14.47 8.28
N ALA A 33 11.74 -15.44 7.60
CA ALA A 33 12.17 -16.84 7.61
C ALA A 33 13.63 -17.04 7.17
N LEU A 34 14.09 -16.28 6.17
CA LEU A 34 15.48 -16.32 5.70
C LEU A 34 16.48 -15.70 6.68
N VAL A 35 16.06 -14.65 7.40
CA VAL A 35 16.91 -13.90 8.35
C VAL A 35 16.94 -14.55 9.74
N LEU A 36 15.94 -15.36 10.09
CA LEU A 36 15.68 -15.94 11.42
C LEU A 36 16.65 -17.06 11.88
N ARG A 37 17.94 -16.97 11.60
CA ARG A 37 18.96 -17.79 12.30
C ARG A 37 19.51 -17.05 13.53
N GLY A 38 18.79 -17.08 14.66
CA GLY A 38 19.41 -17.03 16.01
C GLY A 38 19.58 -15.70 16.80
N ARG A 39 18.56 -14.83 16.89
CA ARG A 39 18.58 -13.55 17.67
C ARG A 39 17.25 -13.13 18.38
N ARG A 40 17.19 -11.90 18.91
CA ARG A 40 16.19 -11.36 19.86
C ARG A 40 14.87 -10.96 19.19
N TRP A 41 13.74 -11.39 19.78
CA TRP A 41 12.37 -11.23 19.23
C TRP A 41 11.95 -9.81 18.82
N TYR A 42 12.40 -8.79 19.56
CA TYR A 42 12.04 -7.38 19.27
C TYR A 42 12.67 -6.87 17.97
N GLU A 43 13.92 -7.23 17.68
CA GLU A 43 14.62 -6.83 16.44
C GLU A 43 13.88 -7.36 15.21
N TYR A 44 13.25 -8.54 15.34
CA TYR A 44 12.46 -9.13 14.27
C TYR A 44 11.15 -8.44 14.01
N LEU A 45 10.45 -8.05 15.08
CA LEU A 45 9.15 -7.40 14.95
C LEU A 45 9.33 -6.02 14.28
N VAL A 46 10.38 -5.29 14.66
CA VAL A 46 10.73 -4.01 14.02
C VAL A 46 11.15 -4.22 12.57
N ALA A 47 12.00 -5.21 12.26
CA ALA A 47 12.43 -5.50 10.90
C ALA A 47 11.26 -5.98 10.01
N PHE A 48 10.34 -6.77 10.56
CA PHE A 48 9.13 -7.22 9.87
C PHE A 48 8.23 -6.04 9.53
N ILE A 49 7.94 -5.17 10.50
CA ILE A 49 7.06 -4.00 10.28
C ILE A 49 7.70 -3.05 9.27
N SER A 50 8.99 -2.73 9.41
CA SER A 50 9.65 -1.79 8.49
C SER A 50 9.66 -2.31 7.07
N LEU A 51 10.02 -3.59 6.87
CA LEU A 51 10.02 -4.24 5.58
C LEU A 51 8.60 -4.33 4.99
N PHE A 52 7.61 -4.70 5.80
CA PHE A 52 6.21 -4.75 5.40
C PHE A 52 5.73 -3.39 4.88
N VAL A 53 6.05 -2.30 5.59
CA VAL A 53 5.69 -0.93 5.18
C VAL A 53 6.36 -0.56 3.86
N VAL A 54 7.65 -0.88 3.69
CA VAL A 54 8.38 -0.59 2.44
C VAL A 54 7.78 -1.35 1.27
N VAL A 55 7.54 -2.66 1.41
CA VAL A 55 6.93 -3.49 0.35
C VAL A 55 5.53 -2.98 0.02
N LEU A 56 4.73 -2.63 1.04
CA LEU A 56 3.39 -2.07 0.85
C LEU A 56 3.42 -0.80 0.00
N ILE A 57 4.31 0.14 0.31
CA ILE A 57 4.45 1.40 -0.43
C ILE A 57 4.85 1.15 -1.89
N VAL A 58 5.86 0.30 -2.11
CA VAL A 58 6.34 -0.02 -3.47
C VAL A 58 5.23 -0.64 -4.30
N VAL A 59 4.48 -1.58 -3.72
CA VAL A 59 3.37 -2.23 -4.41
C VAL A 59 2.27 -1.22 -4.74
N ILE A 60 1.84 -0.38 -3.78
CA ILE A 60 0.84 0.68 -4.05
C ILE A 60 1.30 1.59 -5.18
N MET A 61 2.56 2.04 -5.18
CA MET A 61 3.11 2.89 -6.25
C MET A 61 3.12 2.16 -7.60
N THR A 62 3.51 0.89 -7.62
CA THR A 62 3.57 0.07 -8.83
C THR A 62 2.17 -0.10 -9.43
N PHE A 63 1.17 -0.46 -8.63
CA PHE A 63 -0.21 -0.61 -9.09
C PHE A 63 -0.83 0.71 -9.55
N ASN A 64 -0.56 1.80 -8.84
CA ASN A 64 -1.04 3.14 -9.25
C ASN A 64 -0.38 3.64 -10.54
N GLN A 65 0.86 3.27 -10.85
CA GLN A 65 1.57 3.78 -12.03
C GLN A 65 1.48 2.87 -13.26
N ILE A 66 1.44 1.55 -13.07
CA ILE A 66 1.66 0.58 -14.17
C ILE A 66 0.37 -0.15 -14.56
N ALA A 67 -0.54 -0.38 -13.62
CA ALA A 67 -1.62 -1.33 -13.85
C ALA A 67 -2.89 -0.69 -14.41
N ASP A 68 -2.99 0.64 -14.52
CA ASP A 68 -4.26 1.37 -14.71
C ASP A 68 -5.37 0.96 -13.72
N TYR A 69 -4.99 0.25 -12.63
CA TYR A 69 -5.84 -0.17 -11.52
C TYR A 69 -5.38 0.59 -10.27
N PRO A 70 -5.78 1.86 -10.12
CA PRO A 70 -5.39 2.65 -8.97
C PRO A 70 -5.97 2.06 -7.69
N VAL A 71 -5.12 1.77 -6.72
CA VAL A 71 -5.51 1.37 -5.36
C VAL A 71 -6.25 2.52 -4.67
N LEU A 72 -5.82 3.75 -4.97
CA LEU A 72 -6.41 5.00 -4.53
C LEU A 72 -7.14 5.64 -5.71
N LEU A 73 -8.46 5.51 -5.71
CA LEU A 73 -9.34 6.12 -6.69
C LEU A 73 -9.73 7.52 -6.20
N ILE A 74 -9.64 8.52 -7.06
CA ILE A 74 -10.25 9.83 -6.80
C ILE A 74 -11.64 9.77 -7.42
N GLU A 75 -12.68 9.83 -6.59
CA GLU A 75 -14.04 10.01 -7.05
C GLU A 75 -14.42 11.49 -6.92
N GLU A 76 -15.12 12.03 -7.92
CA GLU A 76 -15.75 13.34 -7.84
C GLU A 76 -17.17 13.18 -7.30
N VAL A 77 -17.48 13.76 -6.13
CA VAL A 77 -18.81 13.61 -5.51
C VAL A 77 -19.85 14.50 -6.19
N PHE A 78 -19.42 15.66 -6.70
CA PHE A 78 -20.31 16.65 -7.27
C PHE A 78 -19.63 17.41 -8.42
N PRO A 79 -20.18 17.39 -9.64
CA PRO A 79 -19.85 18.40 -10.63
C PRO A 79 -20.49 19.72 -10.18
N PHE A 80 -19.70 20.63 -9.62
CA PHE A 80 -20.15 22.00 -9.35
C PHE A 80 -20.06 22.83 -10.64
N PRO A 81 -21.08 23.65 -10.98
CA PRO A 81 -21.05 24.53 -12.16
C PRO A 81 -20.04 25.68 -12.04
#